data_AF-A0A7S1V735-F1
#
_entry.id   AF-A0A7S1V735-F1
#
_cell.length_a   1.000
_cell.length_b   1.000
_cell.length_c   1.000
_cell.angle_alpha   90.00
_cell.angle_beta   90.00
_cell.angle_gamma   90.00
#
_symmetry.space_group_name_H-M   'P 1'
#
loop_
_entity.id
_entity.type
_entity.pdbx_description
1 polymer ?
#
loop_
_entity_poly.entity_id
_entity_poly.type
_entity_poly.pdbx_seq_one_letter_code
_entity_poly.pdbx_strand_id
1 'polypeptide(L)'
;GNVEAALETCEFIFNELIPKMNESNVHNSCIMLYPTIWPMKDTGNAERMLDIFVSRVVDPFDRYLGEGAFTFCLPIYDPIMMLLELSIRQNDDVDNLDDILEWALLEDNLRFGTVINGNMTSYGRDANSLSAEICLLLASRDDVDYMSKIQLTRCAWRIANESMDFTLEKKAIPAQNQVRAILQKLETLAIDLELEL
;
A
#
# COMPACT_ATOMS: atom_id res chain seq x y z
N GLY A 1 6.97 12.03 12.96
CA GLY A 1 8.26 11.47 13.45
C GLY A 1 9.42 12.27 12.86
N ASN A 2 10.67 11.83 13.05
CA ASN A 2 11.84 12.43 12.40
C ASN A 2 11.92 11.92 10.95
N VAL A 3 11.43 12.72 10.01
CA VAL A 3 11.34 12.38 8.58
C VAL A 3 12.72 12.25 7.94
N GLU A 4 13.67 13.12 8.30
CA GLU A 4 15.02 13.13 7.76
C GLU A 4 15.75 11.81 8.06
N ALA A 5 15.74 11.38 9.33
CA ALA A 5 16.35 10.11 9.72
C ALA A 5 15.71 8.89 9.03
N ALA A 6 14.40 8.94 8.77
CA ALA A 6 13.71 7.89 8.04
C ALA A 6 14.16 7.82 6.56
N LEU A 7 14.32 8.97 5.91
CA LEU A 7 14.82 9.06 4.54
C LEU A 7 16.29 8.65 4.44
N GLU A 8 17.16 9.07 5.37
CA GLU A 8 18.55 8.60 5.43
C GLU A 8 18.63 7.08 5.56
N THR A 9 17.75 6.49 6.36
CA THR A 9 17.65 5.02 6.48
C THR A 9 17.23 4.37 5.17
N CYS A 10 16.26 4.96 4.45
CA CYS A 10 15.85 4.48 3.14
C CYS A 10 17.00 4.56 2.13
N GLU A 11 17.74 5.67 2.10
CA GLU A 11 18.91 5.83 1.25
C GLU A 11 19.99 4.79 1.55
N PHE A 12 20.26 4.52 2.82
CA PHE A 12 21.20 3.46 3.19
C PHE A 12 20.72 2.09 2.70
N ILE A 13 19.42 1.77 2.85
CA ILE A 13 18.86 0.52 2.34
C ILE A 13 19.05 0.42 0.82
N PHE A 14 18.71 1.46 0.07
CA PHE A 14 18.74 1.44 -1.40
C PHE A 14 20.16 1.43 -1.97
N ASN A 15 21.09 2.16 -1.36
CA ASN A 15 22.44 2.34 -1.88
C ASN A 15 23.42 1.30 -1.34
N GLU A 16 23.21 0.80 -0.11
CA GLU A 16 24.18 -0.07 0.57
C GLU A 16 23.70 -1.50 0.80
N LEU A 17 22.41 -1.73 1.03
CA LEU A 17 21.91 -3.07 1.38
C LEU A 17 21.36 -3.80 0.16
N ILE A 18 20.37 -3.23 -0.51
CA ILE A 18 19.68 -3.83 -1.66
C ILE A 18 20.66 -4.27 -2.77
N PRO A 19 21.67 -3.47 -3.17
CA PRO A 19 22.59 -3.88 -4.24
C PRO A 19 23.49 -5.07 -3.86
N LYS A 20 23.61 -5.39 -2.57
CA LYS A 20 24.42 -6.51 -2.06
C LYS A 20 23.58 -7.77 -1.84
N MET A 21 22.25 -7.69 -2.00
CA MET A 21 21.36 -8.83 -1.87
C MET A 21 21.42 -9.72 -3.11
N ASN A 22 21.13 -11.00 -2.93
CA ASN A 22 20.96 -11.91 -4.06
C ASN A 22 19.69 -11.53 -4.82
N GLU A 23 19.82 -11.13 -6.09
CA GLU A 23 18.72 -10.72 -6.97
C GLU A 23 17.67 -11.83 -7.18
N SER A 24 18.05 -13.10 -7.03
CA SER A 24 17.08 -14.21 -7.11
C SER A 24 16.26 -14.39 -5.82
N ASN A 25 16.59 -13.70 -4.73
CA ASN A 25 15.87 -13.77 -3.46
C ASN A 25 14.87 -12.61 -3.32
N VAL A 26 13.88 -12.65 -4.20
CA VAL A 26 12.84 -11.62 -4.35
C VAL A 26 12.05 -11.41 -3.06
N HIS A 27 11.77 -12.49 -2.31
CA HIS A 27 11.07 -12.39 -1.03
C HIS A 27 11.80 -11.45 -0.07
N ASN A 28 13.11 -11.64 0.11
CA ASN A 28 13.89 -10.79 1.00
C ASN A 28 13.96 -9.35 0.51
N SER A 29 14.08 -9.12 -0.81
CA SER A 29 14.05 -7.76 -1.38
C SER A 29 12.72 -7.07 -1.08
N CYS A 30 11.59 -7.75 -1.29
CA CYS A 30 10.27 -7.22 -0.99
C CYS A 30 10.13 -6.85 0.50
N ILE A 31 10.52 -7.76 1.40
CA ILE A 31 10.43 -7.54 2.84
C ILE A 31 11.33 -6.37 3.28
N MET A 32 12.51 -6.23 2.70
CA MET A 32 13.43 -5.13 3.02
C MET A 32 12.90 -3.78 2.54
N LEU A 33 12.26 -3.75 1.36
CA LEU A 33 11.70 -2.53 0.78
C LEU A 33 10.36 -2.14 1.39
N TYR A 34 9.56 -3.08 1.88
CA TYR A 34 8.19 -2.81 2.34
C TYR A 34 8.09 -1.68 3.40
N PRO A 35 8.91 -1.63 4.47
CA PRO A 35 8.88 -0.51 5.42
C PRO A 35 9.28 0.84 4.81
N THR A 36 10.06 0.84 3.72
CA THR A 36 10.54 2.07 3.05
C THR A 36 9.48 2.72 2.17
N ILE A 37 8.45 1.96 1.78
CA ILE A 37 7.35 2.46 0.92
C ILE A 37 6.69 3.68 1.55
N TRP A 38 6.37 3.62 2.84
CA TRP A 38 5.61 4.67 3.53
C TRP A 38 6.35 6.01 3.64
N PRO A 39 7.58 6.07 4.20
CA PRO A 39 8.31 7.33 4.25
C PRO A 39 8.61 7.88 2.86
N MET A 40 8.87 7.04 1.86
CA MET A 40 9.09 7.51 0.48
C MET A 40 7.82 8.09 -0.13
N LYS A 41 6.69 7.40 0.01
CA LYS A 41 5.37 7.85 -0.46
C LYS A 41 4.97 9.18 0.19
N ASP A 42 5.07 9.26 1.52
CA ASP A 42 4.59 10.41 2.28
C ASP A 42 5.48 11.65 2.14
N THR A 43 6.66 11.53 1.53
CA THR A 43 7.61 12.63 1.30
C THR A 43 7.73 13.04 -0.17
N GLY A 44 6.83 12.55 -1.03
CA GLY A 44 6.82 12.88 -2.45
C GLY A 44 7.86 12.12 -3.29
N ASN A 45 8.42 11.03 -2.76
CA ASN A 45 9.35 10.15 -3.47
C ASN A 45 8.69 8.84 -3.92
N ALA A 46 7.37 8.86 -4.15
CA ALA A 46 6.60 7.67 -4.56
C ALA A 46 7.07 7.12 -5.92
N GLU A 47 7.41 7.98 -6.88
CA GLU A 47 7.89 7.58 -8.21
C GLU A 47 9.20 6.80 -8.12
N ARG A 48 10.18 7.35 -7.40
CA ARG A 48 11.45 6.64 -7.16
C ARG A 48 11.25 5.33 -6.41
N MET A 49 10.31 5.27 -5.46
CA MET A 49 9.99 4.04 -4.75
C MET A 49 9.37 3.00 -5.69
N LEU A 50 8.51 3.42 -6.62
CA LEU A 50 7.93 2.54 -7.64
C LEU A 50 9.03 1.95 -8.53
N ASP A 51 9.93 2.78 -9.05
CA ASP A 51 11.07 2.33 -9.87
C ASP A 51 11.95 1.30 -9.14
N ILE A 52 12.24 1.56 -7.86
CA ILE A 52 13.03 0.65 -7.02
C ILE A 52 12.26 -0.65 -6.79
N PHE A 53 10.97 -0.58 -6.48
CA PHE A 53 10.17 -1.77 -6.22
C PHE A 53 10.07 -2.65 -7.49
N VAL A 54 9.77 -2.06 -8.65
CA VAL A 54 9.72 -2.77 -9.93
C VAL A 54 11.07 -3.42 -10.25
N SER A 55 12.15 -2.64 -10.27
CA SER A 55 13.47 -3.15 -10.66
C SER A 55 14.10 -4.16 -9.69
N ARG A 56 13.66 -4.18 -8.42
CA ARG A 56 14.24 -5.03 -7.37
C ARG A 56 13.33 -6.16 -6.90
N VAL A 57 12.05 -6.11 -7.24
CA VAL A 57 11.06 -7.10 -6.79
C VAL A 57 10.31 -7.69 -7.98
N VAL A 58 9.64 -6.86 -8.78
CA VAL A 58 8.78 -7.34 -9.89
C VAL A 58 9.62 -7.93 -11.01
N ASP A 59 10.56 -7.18 -11.60
CA ASP A 59 11.38 -7.68 -12.71
C ASP A 59 12.22 -8.91 -12.31
N PRO A 60 12.83 -8.97 -11.11
CA PRO A 60 13.53 -10.17 -10.68
C PRO A 60 12.61 -11.37 -10.42
N PHE A 61 11.36 -11.15 -9.97
CA PHE A 61 10.38 -12.23 -9.84
C PHE A 61 10.14 -12.89 -11.20
N ASP A 62 9.81 -12.08 -12.21
CA ASP A 62 9.53 -12.57 -13.56
C ASP A 62 10.76 -13.21 -14.20
N ARG A 63 11.95 -12.63 -13.97
CA ARG A 63 13.21 -13.13 -14.54
C ARG A 63 13.67 -14.45 -13.94
N TYR A 64 13.61 -14.62 -12.62
CA TYR A 64 14.24 -15.74 -11.93
C TYR A 64 13.26 -16.84 -11.50
N LEU A 65 12.00 -16.48 -11.26
CA LEU A 65 10.99 -17.40 -10.75
C LEU A 65 9.94 -17.68 -11.83
N GLY A 66 9.43 -16.63 -12.48
CA GLY A 66 8.55 -16.71 -13.64
C GLY A 66 7.14 -17.26 -13.32
N GLU A 67 6.43 -17.59 -14.39
CA GLU A 67 5.04 -18.03 -14.32
C GLU A 67 4.87 -19.33 -13.51
N GLY A 68 3.92 -19.32 -12.56
CA GLY A 68 3.64 -20.46 -11.68
C GLY A 68 4.51 -20.54 -10.43
N ALA A 69 5.50 -19.64 -10.27
CA ALA A 69 6.22 -19.51 -9.02
C ALA A 69 5.39 -18.78 -7.95
N PHE A 70 5.79 -18.95 -6.69
CA PHE A 70 5.11 -18.34 -5.56
C PHE A 70 6.11 -17.69 -4.62
N THR A 71 5.83 -16.45 -4.24
CA THR A 71 6.36 -15.84 -3.04
C THR A 71 5.20 -15.36 -2.20
N PHE A 72 5.39 -15.43 -0.88
CA PHE A 72 4.37 -15.01 0.06
C PHE A 72 3.91 -13.55 -0.12
N CYS A 73 4.78 -12.69 -0.65
CA CYS A 73 4.48 -11.29 -0.92
C CYS A 73 3.82 -11.05 -2.28
N LEU A 74 3.70 -12.07 -3.14
CA LEU A 74 3.14 -11.92 -4.49
C LEU A 74 1.76 -11.24 -4.49
N PRO A 75 0.82 -11.59 -3.59
CA PRO A 75 -0.51 -10.99 -3.59
C PRO A 75 -0.55 -9.49 -3.31
N ILE A 76 0.54 -8.90 -2.80
CA ILE A 76 0.62 -7.46 -2.49
C ILE A 76 1.45 -6.67 -3.50
N TYR A 77 1.97 -7.29 -4.57
CA TYR A 77 2.78 -6.56 -5.57
C TYR A 77 1.93 -5.53 -6.30
N ASP A 78 0.82 -5.95 -6.92
CA ASP A 78 -0.05 -5.02 -7.64
C ASP A 78 -0.63 -3.95 -6.71
N PRO A 79 -1.17 -4.28 -5.52
CA PRO A 79 -1.59 -3.26 -4.55
C PRO A 79 -0.51 -2.24 -4.17
N ILE A 80 0.76 -2.65 -4.04
CA ILE A 80 1.86 -1.72 -3.77
C ILE A 80 2.08 -0.79 -4.97
N MET A 81 2.09 -1.33 -6.19
CA MET A 81 2.26 -0.52 -7.40
C MET A 81 1.10 0.45 -7.58
N MET A 82 -0.14 0.00 -7.44
CA MET A 82 -1.36 0.83 -7.48
C MET A 82 -1.29 1.97 -6.46
N LEU A 83 -0.90 1.67 -5.21
CA LEU A 83 -0.77 2.69 -4.18
C LEU A 83 0.26 3.76 -4.57
N LEU A 84 1.42 3.34 -5.09
CA LEU A 84 2.49 4.25 -5.47
C LEU A 84 2.07 5.10 -6.68
N GLU A 85 1.46 4.50 -7.71
CA GLU A 85 0.91 5.20 -8.89
C GLU A 85 -0.12 6.27 -8.49
N LEU A 86 -1.10 5.91 -7.67
CA LEU A 86 -2.09 6.85 -7.15
C LEU A 86 -1.47 7.96 -6.30
N SER A 87 -0.35 7.69 -5.64
CA SER A 87 0.36 8.68 -4.81
C SER A 87 1.22 9.64 -5.64
N ILE A 88 1.72 9.22 -6.80
CA ILE A 88 2.46 10.07 -7.73
C ILE A 88 1.51 11.06 -8.39
N ARG A 89 0.35 10.58 -8.83
CA ARG A 89 -0.57 11.31 -9.71
C ARG A 89 -1.90 11.62 -9.02
N GLN A 90 -1.86 12.15 -7.80
CA GLN A 90 -3.08 12.41 -7.01
C GLN A 90 -4.10 13.29 -7.77
N ASN A 91 -3.63 14.23 -8.59
CA ASN A 91 -4.46 15.14 -9.39
C ASN A 91 -4.19 15.05 -10.90
N ASP A 92 -3.36 14.11 -11.33
CA ASP A 92 -2.98 13.92 -12.74
C ASP A 92 -3.60 12.62 -13.28
N ASP A 93 -3.63 12.48 -14.61
CA ASP A 93 -4.14 11.29 -15.28
C ASP A 93 -3.30 10.05 -14.92
N VAL A 94 -3.95 9.03 -14.35
CA VAL A 94 -3.37 7.72 -14.05
C VAL A 94 -3.68 6.80 -15.23
N ASP A 95 -2.64 6.27 -15.90
CA ASP A 95 -2.78 5.55 -17.18
C ASP A 95 -3.69 4.31 -17.10
N ASN A 96 -3.74 3.68 -15.92
CA ASN A 96 -4.51 2.47 -15.61
C ASN A 96 -5.62 2.73 -14.58
N LEU A 97 -6.13 3.96 -14.47
CA LEU A 97 -7.11 4.32 -13.43
C LEU A 97 -8.34 3.41 -13.41
N ASP A 98 -8.88 3.10 -14.60
CA ASP A 98 -10.07 2.25 -14.75
C ASP A 98 -9.83 0.83 -14.20
N ASP A 99 -8.65 0.25 -14.46
CA ASP A 99 -8.28 -1.08 -13.98
C ASP A 99 -8.14 -1.08 -12.44
N ILE A 100 -7.53 -0.04 -11.87
CA ILE A 100 -7.39 0.12 -10.42
C ILE A 100 -8.77 0.31 -9.78
N LEU A 101 -9.64 1.09 -10.41
CA LEU A 101 -10.99 1.33 -9.93
C LEU A 101 -11.84 0.05 -9.97
N GLU A 102 -11.80 -0.71 -11.07
CA GLU A 102 -12.46 -2.01 -11.17
C GLU A 102 -11.95 -2.96 -10.08
N TRP A 103 -10.63 -3.03 -9.89
CA TRP A 103 -10.02 -3.83 -8.83
C TRP A 103 -10.54 -3.42 -7.45
N ALA A 104 -10.61 -2.11 -7.17
CA ALA A 104 -10.97 -1.58 -5.85
C ALA A 104 -12.48 -1.69 -5.53
N LEU A 105 -13.34 -1.74 -6.56
CA LEU A 105 -14.78 -1.89 -6.38
C LEU A 105 -15.19 -3.35 -6.10
N LEU A 106 -14.31 -4.30 -6.34
CA LEU A 106 -14.48 -5.71 -6.00
C LEU A 106 -13.95 -5.99 -4.59
N GLU A 107 -14.87 -6.09 -3.62
CA GLU A 107 -14.51 -6.22 -2.20
C GLU A 107 -13.56 -7.37 -1.87
N ASP A 108 -13.69 -8.51 -2.57
CA ASP A 108 -12.85 -9.69 -2.36
C ASP A 108 -11.36 -9.41 -2.62
N ASN A 109 -11.05 -8.45 -3.49
CA ASN A 109 -9.67 -8.04 -3.78
C ASN A 109 -9.03 -7.28 -2.61
N LEU A 110 -9.84 -6.67 -1.75
CA LEU A 110 -9.36 -5.77 -0.69
C LEU A 110 -8.96 -6.51 0.59
N ARG A 111 -9.38 -7.78 0.74
CA ARG A 111 -9.24 -8.57 1.96
C ARG A 111 -8.11 -9.58 1.82
N PHE A 112 -7.05 -9.40 2.58
CA PHE A 112 -5.96 -10.36 2.69
C PHE A 112 -6.15 -11.34 3.83
N GLY A 113 -5.65 -12.56 3.64
CA GLY A 113 -5.66 -13.60 4.66
C GLY A 113 -4.82 -13.25 5.90
N THR A 114 -5.13 -13.90 7.02
CA THR A 114 -4.47 -13.69 8.31
C THR A 114 -2.95 -13.86 8.26
N VAL A 115 -2.45 -14.76 7.39
CA VAL A 115 -1.02 -15.01 7.24
C VAL A 115 -0.33 -13.77 6.65
N ILE A 116 -0.83 -13.24 5.53
CA ILE A 116 -0.32 -12.03 4.85
C ILE A 116 -0.35 -10.85 5.81
N ASN A 117 -1.51 -10.58 6.39
CA ASN A 117 -1.66 -9.48 7.34
C ASN A 117 -0.72 -9.63 8.55
N GLY A 118 -0.60 -10.83 9.12
CA GLY A 118 0.27 -11.08 10.27
C GLY A 118 1.75 -10.80 9.99
N ASN A 119 2.24 -11.22 8.82
CA ASN A 119 3.62 -10.96 8.43
C ASN A 119 3.85 -9.48 8.13
N MET A 120 2.98 -8.86 7.33
CA MET A 120 3.14 -7.46 6.93
C MET A 120 3.05 -6.51 8.14
N THR A 121 2.19 -6.82 9.10
CA THR A 121 2.02 -6.04 10.34
C THR A 121 3.34 -5.83 11.09
N SER A 122 4.23 -6.82 11.07
CA SER A 122 5.54 -6.75 11.72
C SER A 122 6.48 -5.70 11.09
N TYR A 123 6.18 -5.30 9.85
CA TYR A 123 6.88 -4.28 9.08
C TYR A 123 6.14 -2.92 9.08
N GLY A 124 5.16 -2.77 9.97
CA GLY A 124 4.53 -1.49 10.28
C GLY A 124 3.18 -1.24 9.60
N ARG A 125 2.70 -2.13 8.74
CA ARG A 125 1.37 -2.09 8.13
C ARG A 125 0.90 -3.47 7.72
N ASP A 126 -0.37 -3.79 7.94
CA ASP A 126 -0.95 -4.98 7.32
C ASP A 126 -1.35 -4.71 5.85
N ALA A 127 -1.70 -5.76 5.11
CA ALA A 127 -2.09 -5.63 3.71
C ALA A 127 -3.52 -5.10 3.54
N ASN A 128 -4.41 -5.29 4.52
CA ASN A 128 -5.76 -4.68 4.47
C ASN A 128 -5.70 -3.14 4.52
N SER A 129 -4.80 -2.59 5.33
CA SER A 129 -4.59 -1.14 5.42
C SER A 129 -4.04 -0.54 4.12
N LEU A 130 -3.29 -1.33 3.33
CA LEU A 130 -2.88 -0.96 1.98
C LEU A 130 -4.10 -0.81 1.06
N SER A 131 -5.00 -1.80 1.02
CA SER A 131 -6.26 -1.73 0.27
C SER A 131 -7.14 -0.56 0.68
N ALA A 132 -7.26 -0.31 1.99
CA ALA A 132 -8.04 0.80 2.51
C ALA A 132 -7.47 2.16 2.06
N GLU A 133 -6.15 2.31 2.01
CA GLU A 133 -5.53 3.54 1.51
C GLU A 133 -5.70 3.72 0.00
N ILE A 134 -5.62 2.64 -0.79
CA ILE A 134 -5.92 2.69 -2.24
C ILE A 134 -7.36 3.20 -2.46
N CYS A 135 -8.34 2.63 -1.76
CA CYS A 135 -9.73 3.06 -1.86
C CYS A 135 -9.92 4.52 -1.42
N LEU A 136 -9.24 4.95 -0.35
CA LEU A 136 -9.24 6.34 0.09
C LEU A 136 -8.69 7.29 -0.98
N LEU A 137 -7.54 6.95 -1.58
CA LEU A 137 -6.92 7.77 -2.62
C LEU A 137 -7.84 7.89 -3.83
N LEU A 138 -8.40 6.79 -4.31
CA LEU A 138 -9.38 6.79 -5.41
C LEU A 138 -10.61 7.66 -5.08
N ALA A 139 -11.20 7.47 -3.90
CA ALA A 139 -12.38 8.21 -3.48
C ALA A 139 -12.11 9.73 -3.35
N SER A 140 -10.86 10.13 -3.14
CA SER A 140 -10.46 11.53 -3.03
C SER A 140 -10.21 12.21 -4.38
N ARG A 141 -10.19 11.48 -5.51
CA ARG A 141 -9.89 12.07 -6.84
C ARG A 141 -11.09 12.77 -7.43
N ASP A 142 -10.89 13.84 -8.19
CA ASP A 142 -12.00 14.59 -8.82
C ASP A 142 -12.61 13.89 -10.05
N ASP A 143 -11.85 13.03 -10.71
CA ASP A 143 -12.24 12.30 -11.93
C ASP A 143 -13.05 11.01 -11.66
N VAL A 144 -13.19 10.60 -10.39
CA VAL A 144 -14.01 9.46 -9.98
C VAL A 144 -15.46 9.90 -9.75
N ASP A 145 -16.42 9.14 -10.28
CA ASP A 145 -17.84 9.46 -10.15
C ASP A 145 -18.34 9.38 -8.69
N TYR A 146 -19.37 10.16 -8.38
CA TYR A 146 -19.88 10.31 -7.03
C TYR A 146 -20.33 8.98 -6.38
N MET A 147 -20.94 8.07 -7.15
CA MET A 147 -21.42 6.81 -6.60
C MET A 147 -20.24 5.88 -6.27
N SER A 148 -19.24 5.83 -7.14
CA SER A 148 -17.99 5.13 -6.87
C SER A 148 -17.27 5.70 -5.64
N LYS A 149 -17.20 7.03 -5.48
CA LYS A 149 -16.63 7.66 -4.26
C LYS A 149 -17.31 7.18 -2.98
N ILE A 150 -18.64 7.12 -2.96
CA ILE A 150 -19.40 6.62 -1.80
C ILE A 150 -19.05 5.15 -1.52
N GLN A 151 -19.05 4.31 -2.55
CA GLN A 151 -18.77 2.88 -2.40
C GLN A 151 -17.34 2.64 -1.91
N LEU A 152 -16.36 3.31 -2.51
CA LEU A 152 -14.95 3.24 -2.12
C LEU A 152 -14.76 3.72 -0.67
N THR A 153 -15.37 4.84 -0.27
CA THR A 153 -15.25 5.38 1.09
C THR A 153 -15.80 4.41 2.13
N ARG A 154 -17.00 3.87 1.90
CA ARG A 154 -17.61 2.86 2.80
C ARG A 154 -16.78 1.59 2.86
N CYS A 155 -16.26 1.14 1.72
CA CYS A 155 -15.43 -0.05 1.68
C CYS A 155 -14.12 0.15 2.44
N ALA A 156 -13.43 1.26 2.17
CA ALA A 156 -12.20 1.67 2.85
C ALA A 156 -12.41 1.74 4.37
N TRP A 157 -13.53 2.33 4.82
CA TRP A 157 -13.88 2.42 6.23
C TRP A 157 -13.97 1.06 6.91
N ARG A 158 -14.73 0.14 6.31
CA ARG A 158 -14.89 -1.21 6.84
C ARG A 158 -13.55 -1.96 6.87
N ILE A 159 -12.79 -1.94 5.77
CA ILE A 159 -11.49 -2.64 5.69
C ILE A 159 -10.47 -2.04 6.68
N ALA A 160 -10.46 -0.72 6.85
CA ALA A 160 -9.61 -0.05 7.84
C ALA A 160 -10.00 -0.42 9.28
N ASN A 161 -11.29 -0.53 9.60
CA ASN A 161 -11.73 -1.00 10.92
C ASN A 161 -11.33 -2.47 11.16
N GLU A 162 -11.51 -3.36 10.18
CA GLU A 162 -11.06 -4.75 10.28
C GLU A 162 -9.54 -4.84 10.49
N SER A 163 -8.77 -4.00 9.80
CA SER A 163 -7.32 -3.86 9.99
C SER A 163 -6.97 -3.32 11.38
N MET A 164 -7.73 -2.35 11.91
CA MET A 164 -7.54 -1.83 13.26
C MET A 164 -7.73 -2.95 14.30
N ASP A 165 -8.81 -3.72 14.20
CA ASP A 165 -9.08 -4.84 15.09
C ASP A 165 -7.97 -5.90 15.03
N PHE A 166 -7.52 -6.25 13.82
CA PHE A 166 -6.42 -7.19 13.63
C PHE A 166 -5.12 -6.69 14.26
N THR A 167 -4.74 -5.43 14.02
CA THR A 167 -3.50 -4.85 14.56
C THR A 167 -3.56 -4.63 16.07
N LEU A 168 -4.75 -4.42 16.66
CA LEU A 168 -4.99 -4.42 18.10
C LEU A 168 -4.76 -5.81 18.70
N GLU A 169 -5.32 -6.85 18.10
CA GLU A 169 -5.11 -8.25 18.52
C GLU A 169 -3.61 -8.61 18.52
N LYS A 170 -2.88 -8.20 17.47
CA LYS A 170 -1.43 -8.41 17.35
C LYS A 170 -0.57 -7.47 18.19
N LYS A 171 -1.15 -6.48 18.87
CA LYS A 171 -0.44 -5.43 19.64
C LYS A 171 0.62 -4.69 18.81
N ALA A 172 0.35 -4.51 17.52
CA ALA A 172 1.28 -3.92 16.57
C ALA A 172 1.10 -2.40 16.50
N ILE A 173 1.63 -1.69 17.51
CA ILE A 173 1.46 -0.23 17.67
C ILE A 173 1.82 0.56 16.40
N PRO A 174 2.92 0.27 15.67
CA PRO A 174 3.23 1.00 14.44
C PRO A 174 2.11 0.87 13.38
N ALA A 175 1.59 -0.34 13.17
CA ALA A 175 0.49 -0.59 12.24
C ALA A 175 -0.80 0.09 12.69
N GLN A 176 -1.14 0.02 13.99
CA GLN A 176 -2.31 0.72 14.54
C GLN A 176 -2.28 2.23 14.24
N ASN A 177 -1.11 2.86 14.36
CA ASN A 177 -0.97 4.29 14.08
C ASN A 177 -1.22 4.61 12.60
N GLN A 178 -0.76 3.74 11.69
CA GLN A 178 -0.98 3.90 10.26
C GLN A 178 -2.46 3.73 9.89
N VAL A 179 -3.13 2.73 10.46
CA VAL A 179 -4.58 2.52 10.24
C VAL A 179 -5.38 3.68 10.80
N ARG A 180 -5.02 4.22 11.97
CA ARG A 180 -5.68 5.39 12.56
C ARG A 180 -5.59 6.62 11.65
N ALA A 181 -4.45 6.83 11.01
CA ALA A 181 -4.27 7.93 10.07
C ALA A 181 -5.18 7.77 8.83
N ILE A 182 -5.39 6.55 8.34
CA ILE A 182 -6.35 6.27 7.26
C ILE A 182 -7.79 6.56 7.72
N LEU A 183 -8.18 6.07 8.90
CA LEU A 183 -9.52 6.30 9.46
C LEU A 183 -9.83 7.78 9.61
N GLN A 184 -8.90 8.59 10.13
CA GLN A 184 -9.09 10.05 10.26
C GLN A 184 -9.31 10.75 8.91
N LYS A 185 -8.60 10.31 7.86
CA LYS A 185 -8.81 10.84 6.50
C LYS A 185 -10.17 10.43 5.94
N LEU A 186 -10.60 9.19 6.21
CA LEU A 186 -11.92 8.70 5.80
C LEU A 186 -13.06 9.42 6.53
N GLU A 187 -12.91 9.75 7.82
CA GLU A 187 -13.89 10.57 8.55
C GLU A 187 -14.06 11.94 7.89
N THR A 188 -12.94 12.57 7.51
CA THR A 188 -12.96 13.86 6.83
C THR A 188 -13.66 13.76 5.47
N LEU A 189 -13.27 12.76 4.66
CA LEU A 189 -13.88 12.54 3.34
C LEU A 189 -15.37 12.21 3.43
N ALA A 190 -15.80 11.43 4.43
CA ALA A 190 -17.21 11.11 4.62
C ALA A 190 -18.05 12.32 5.01
N ILE A 191 -17.50 13.25 5.80
CA ILE A 191 -18.17 14.53 6.09
C ILE A 191 -18.36 15.32 4.78
N ASP A 192 -17.33 15.38 3.94
CA ASP A 192 -17.39 16.09 2.65
C ASP A 192 -18.39 15.45 1.68
N LEU A 193 -18.61 14.15 1.79
CA LEU A 193 -19.60 13.37 1.01
C LEU A 193 -20.97 13.25 1.69
N GLU A 194 -21.19 13.88 2.84
CA GLU A 194 -22.42 13.78 3.64
C GLU A 194 -22.82 12.32 3.96
N LEU A 195 -21.84 11.47 4.25
CA LEU A 195 -22.02 10.05 4.52
C LEU A 195 -22.07 9.76 6.03
N GLU A 196 -23.04 8.92 6.41
CA GLU A 196 -23.01 8.18 7.67
C GLU A 196 -22.20 6.89 7.47
N LEU A 197 -21.10 6.76 8.23
CA LEU A 197 -20.16 5.64 8.20
C LEU A 197 -20.42 4.59 9.28
#